data_AF-A0A6A4HW38-F1
#
_entry.id   AF-A0A6A4HW38-F1
#
_cell.length_a   1.000
_cell.length_b   1.000
_cell.length_c   1.000
_cell.angle_alpha   90.00
_cell.angle_beta   90.00
_cell.angle_gamma   90.00
#
_symmetry.space_group_name_H-M   'P 1'
#
loop_
_entity.id
_entity.type
_entity.pdbx_description
1 polymer ?
#
loop_
_entity_poly.entity_id
_entity_poly.type
_entity_poly.pdbx_seq_one_letter_code
_entity_poly.pdbx_strand_id
1 'polypeptide(L)'
;MSLIAVVGFQRLVGFANCVFEAFASNTFGLYRNDLNALFAAHPKLVRWFGSSVFAGCSFNMGPYTVSWPHTDSHNLAFGWCAITALGSFNPDRGGHLVLWDLGLIIRFPPGSTLLIPSALLTHSNVPISEGEVRYSIIQYSSSGLFRWLYNGLMSDKDFKANASPEQKKKCEANRKAQWGNGLKMFLLWNDISAGSLAVLK
;
A
#
# COMPACT_ATOMS: atom_id res chain seq x y z
N MET A 1 22.54 11.51 -9.06
CA MET A 1 21.83 11.12 -7.83
C MET A 1 20.45 10.59 -8.20
N SER A 2 20.00 9.46 -7.65
CA SER A 2 18.65 8.95 -7.90
C SER A 2 17.63 9.71 -7.03
N LEU A 3 16.41 9.90 -7.54
CA LEU A 3 15.31 10.56 -6.81
C LEU A 3 15.04 9.89 -5.45
N ILE A 4 15.13 8.56 -5.43
CA ILE A 4 14.94 7.75 -4.23
C ILE A 4 16.02 7.98 -3.17
N ALA A 5 17.25 8.38 -3.55
CA ALA A 5 18.33 8.63 -2.59
C ALA A 5 18.23 10.01 -1.90
N VAL A 6 17.31 10.87 -2.34
CA VAL A 6 17.13 12.20 -1.75
C VAL A 6 16.50 12.07 -0.35
N VAL A 7 17.11 12.74 0.64
CA VAL A 7 16.70 12.69 2.05
C VAL A 7 15.22 13.02 2.26
N GLY A 8 14.68 13.97 1.50
CA GLY A 8 13.26 14.32 1.56
C GLY A 8 12.34 13.15 1.21
N PHE A 9 12.66 12.42 0.14
CA PHE A 9 11.90 11.23 -0.27
C PHE A 9 12.09 10.07 0.71
N GLN A 10 13.29 9.88 1.26
CA GLN A 10 13.53 8.89 2.31
C GLN A 10 12.67 9.16 3.56
N ARG A 11 12.57 10.42 4.00
CA ARG A 11 11.72 10.83 5.12
C ARG A 11 10.24 10.63 4.85
N LEU A 12 9.78 10.96 3.64
CA LEU A 12 8.38 10.83 3.24
C LEU A 12 7.96 9.35 3.21
N VAL A 13 8.80 8.49 2.62
CA VAL A 13 8.58 7.03 2.64
C VAL A 13 8.64 6.48 4.06
N GLY A 14 9.61 6.92 4.87
CA GLY A 14 9.70 6.55 6.28
C GLY A 14 8.46 6.94 7.07
N PHE A 15 7.92 8.14 6.85
CA PHE A 15 6.69 8.60 7.51
C PHE A 15 5.50 7.71 7.15
N ALA A 16 5.30 7.40 5.86
CA ALA A 16 4.24 6.49 5.43
C ALA A 16 4.39 5.09 6.07
N ASN A 17 5.63 4.60 6.19
CA ASN A 17 5.93 3.32 6.83
C ASN A 17 5.56 3.33 8.32
N CYS A 18 5.91 4.39 9.06
CA CYS A 18 5.56 4.54 10.48
C CYS A 18 4.04 4.64 10.69
N VAL A 19 3.33 5.41 9.85
CA VAL A 19 1.87 5.51 9.92
C VAL A 19 1.23 4.14 9.63
N PHE A 20 1.77 3.39 8.66
CA PHE A 20 1.25 2.06 8.36
C PHE A 20 1.44 1.08 9.53
N GLU A 21 2.62 1.09 10.16
CA GLU A 21 2.89 0.28 11.35
C GLU A 21 1.96 0.62 12.52
N ALA A 22 1.75 1.92 12.78
CA ALA A 22 0.95 2.38 13.90
C ALA A 22 -0.55 2.05 13.75
N PHE A 23 -1.11 2.20 12.55
CA PHE A 23 -2.57 2.10 12.34
C PHE A 23 -3.04 0.81 11.66
N ALA A 24 -2.12 -0.01 11.13
CA ALA A 24 -2.44 -1.29 10.51
C ALA A 24 -1.34 -2.34 10.77
N SER A 25 -0.91 -2.46 12.04
CA SER A 25 0.22 -3.29 12.47
C SER A 25 0.17 -4.75 11.99
N ASN A 26 -1.01 -5.38 11.96
CA ASN A 26 -1.19 -6.74 11.43
C ASN A 26 -0.81 -6.82 9.94
N THR A 27 -1.36 -5.92 9.11
CA THR A 27 -1.07 -5.86 7.68
C THR A 27 0.38 -5.42 7.43
N PHE A 28 0.89 -4.47 8.20
CA PHE A 28 2.30 -4.08 8.18
C PHE A 28 3.22 -5.26 8.46
N GLY A 29 2.91 -6.06 9.48
CA GLY A 29 3.65 -7.27 9.85
C GLY A 29 3.70 -8.28 8.71
N LEU A 30 2.57 -8.51 8.02
CA LEU A 30 2.53 -9.35 6.82
C LEU A 30 3.48 -8.80 5.74
N TYR A 31 3.36 -7.52 5.39
CA TYR A 31 4.21 -6.89 4.37
C TYR A 31 5.70 -7.02 4.72
N ARG A 32 6.06 -6.70 5.96
CA ARG A 32 7.43 -6.80 6.47
C ARG A 32 7.98 -8.21 6.34
N ASN A 33 7.24 -9.21 6.82
CA ASN A 33 7.68 -10.60 6.83
C ASN A 33 7.85 -11.14 5.41
N ASP A 34 6.88 -10.88 4.54
CA ASP A 34 6.87 -11.34 3.15
C ASP A 34 7.99 -10.69 2.33
N LEU A 35 8.20 -9.37 2.45
CA LEU A 35 9.33 -8.72 1.80
C LEU A 35 10.66 -9.23 2.37
N ASN A 36 10.79 -9.43 3.69
CA ASN A 36 12.01 -9.99 4.26
C ASN A 36 12.34 -11.37 3.71
N ALA A 37 11.35 -12.25 3.57
CA ALA A 37 11.52 -13.56 2.95
C ALA A 37 11.95 -13.45 1.47
N LEU A 38 11.35 -12.52 0.71
CA LEU A 38 11.73 -12.25 -0.68
C LEU A 38 13.21 -11.84 -0.80
N PHE A 39 13.66 -10.87 0.00
CA PHE A 39 15.03 -10.38 -0.06
C PHE A 39 16.05 -11.40 0.45
N ALA A 40 15.69 -12.23 1.43
CA ALA A 40 16.53 -13.33 1.89
C ALA A 40 16.71 -14.40 0.80
N ALA A 41 15.65 -14.72 0.06
CA ALA A 41 15.70 -15.70 -1.03
C ALA A 41 16.39 -15.18 -2.31
N HIS A 42 16.39 -13.86 -2.52
CA HIS A 42 16.99 -13.23 -3.70
C HIS A 42 17.99 -12.13 -3.33
N PRO A 43 19.25 -12.50 -3.01
CA PRO A 43 20.27 -11.56 -2.56
C PRO A 43 20.65 -10.46 -3.59
N LYS A 44 20.26 -10.64 -4.85
CA LYS A 44 20.49 -9.66 -5.92
C LYS A 44 19.44 -8.54 -5.95
N LEU A 45 18.32 -8.70 -5.25
CA LEU A 45 17.32 -7.64 -5.15
C LEU A 45 17.82 -6.52 -4.23
N VAL A 46 17.56 -5.28 -4.64
CA VAL A 46 17.93 -4.09 -3.87
C VAL A 46 16.66 -3.44 -3.32
N ARG A 47 16.66 -3.13 -2.02
CA ARG A 47 15.59 -2.30 -1.41
C ARG A 47 15.77 -0.86 -1.87
N TRP A 48 14.78 -0.35 -2.58
CA TRP A 48 14.76 0.98 -3.16
C TRP A 48 14.45 2.08 -2.12
N PHE A 49 13.87 1.72 -0.98
CA PHE A 49 13.83 2.50 0.27
C PHE A 49 14.10 1.58 1.46
N GLY A 50 15.24 1.77 2.14
CA GLY A 50 15.86 0.76 3.03
C GLY A 50 14.91 -0.02 3.94
N SER A 51 14.05 0.67 4.70
CA SER A 51 13.12 0.08 5.66
C SER A 51 11.65 0.04 5.22
N SER A 52 11.33 0.44 3.99
CA SER A 52 9.95 0.44 3.52
C SER A 52 9.42 -0.98 3.37
N VAL A 53 8.21 -1.23 3.87
CA VAL A 53 7.50 -2.50 3.70
C VAL A 53 6.69 -2.55 2.40
N PHE A 54 6.63 -1.45 1.64
CA PHE A 54 5.99 -1.42 0.34
C PHE A 54 6.91 -1.96 -0.75
N ALA A 55 6.39 -2.82 -1.62
CA ALA A 55 7.16 -3.44 -2.69
C ALA A 55 7.29 -2.56 -3.94
N GLY A 56 6.40 -1.59 -4.12
CA GLY A 56 6.39 -0.69 -5.28
C GLY A 56 6.06 0.76 -4.93
N CYS A 57 6.44 1.65 -5.84
CA CYS A 57 6.03 3.05 -5.83
C CYS A 57 5.93 3.64 -7.22
N SER A 58 4.98 4.55 -7.34
CA SER A 58 4.80 5.37 -8.52
C SER A 58 5.00 6.83 -8.17
N PHE A 59 5.74 7.53 -9.04
CA PHE A 59 5.88 8.99 -9.02
C PHE A 59 5.01 9.56 -10.13
N ASN A 60 3.92 10.23 -9.76
CA ASN A 60 3.08 10.94 -10.70
C ASN A 60 3.61 12.36 -10.85
N MET A 61 4.32 12.62 -11.97
CA MET A 61 5.15 13.81 -12.16
C MET A 61 4.44 15.00 -12.83
N GLY A 62 3.11 15.10 -12.69
CA GLY A 62 2.35 16.32 -12.96
C GLY A 62 2.51 16.89 -14.39
N PRO A 63 2.44 18.23 -14.58
CA PRO A 63 2.15 19.25 -13.56
C PRO A 63 0.71 19.17 -13.03
N TYR A 64 -0.16 18.42 -13.72
CA TYR A 64 -1.57 18.27 -13.39
C TYR A 64 -1.90 16.79 -13.16
N THR A 65 -1.49 16.24 -12.01
CA THR A 65 -1.80 14.86 -11.64
C THR A 65 -3.25 14.74 -11.15
N VAL A 66 -4.12 14.25 -12.04
CA VAL A 66 -5.54 13.93 -11.77
C VAL A 66 -5.83 12.49 -12.21
N SER A 67 -6.78 11.83 -11.56
CA SER A 67 -7.22 10.47 -11.83
C SER A 67 -8.74 10.42 -11.92
N TRP A 68 -9.25 9.54 -12.77
CA TRP A 68 -10.67 9.17 -12.76
C TRP A 68 -10.98 8.22 -11.59
N PRO A 69 -12.24 8.03 -11.19
CA PRO A 69 -12.61 7.03 -10.19
C PRO A 69 -12.12 5.63 -10.59
N HIS A 70 -11.35 4.99 -9.73
CA HIS A 70 -10.78 3.66 -9.97
C HIS A 70 -10.49 2.93 -8.65
N THR A 71 -10.20 1.63 -8.77
CA THR A 71 -9.56 0.83 -7.72
C THR A 71 -8.22 0.33 -8.22
N ASP A 72 -7.27 0.12 -7.31
CA ASP A 72 -6.03 -0.58 -7.61
C ASP A 72 -6.24 -2.08 -7.45
N SER A 73 -7.07 -2.69 -8.30
CA SER A 73 -7.55 -4.08 -8.16
C SER A 73 -6.43 -5.14 -8.12
N HIS A 74 -5.21 -4.79 -8.56
CA HIS A 74 -4.04 -5.67 -8.48
C HIS A 74 -3.31 -5.62 -7.13
N ASN A 75 -3.58 -4.63 -6.28
CA ASN A 75 -3.02 -4.56 -4.94
C ASN A 75 -3.63 -5.62 -4.03
N LEU A 76 -2.96 -5.91 -2.89
CA LEU A 76 -3.52 -6.79 -1.89
C LEU A 76 -4.85 -6.22 -1.36
N ALA A 77 -5.93 -7.03 -1.39
CA ALA A 77 -7.28 -6.55 -1.08
C ALA A 77 -7.39 -5.87 0.30
N PHE A 78 -6.92 -6.52 1.37
CA PHE A 78 -6.85 -5.92 2.71
C PHE A 78 -5.54 -5.13 2.94
N GLY A 79 -4.74 -4.99 1.89
CA GLY A 79 -3.52 -4.20 1.88
C GLY A 79 -3.83 -2.71 1.80
N TRP A 80 -2.88 -1.90 2.24
CA TRP A 80 -3.00 -0.45 2.19
C TRP A 80 -2.02 0.11 1.17
N CYS A 81 -2.39 1.25 0.59
CA CYS A 81 -1.57 2.06 -0.28
C CYS A 81 -1.38 3.41 0.38
N ALA A 82 -0.15 3.91 0.42
CA ALA A 82 0.15 5.25 0.93
C ALA A 82 0.22 6.24 -0.24
N ILE A 83 -0.61 7.28 -0.19
CA ILE A 83 -0.67 8.34 -1.17
C ILE A 83 -0.16 9.61 -0.51
N THR A 84 0.84 10.26 -1.10
CA THR A 84 1.32 11.57 -0.64
C THR A 84 1.14 12.59 -1.74
N ALA A 85 0.36 13.65 -1.48
CA ALA A 85 0.24 14.78 -2.39
C ALA A 85 1.48 15.66 -2.30
N LEU A 86 1.93 16.17 -3.44
CA LEU A 86 3.07 17.08 -3.56
C LEU A 86 2.74 18.21 -4.55
N GLY A 87 3.60 19.21 -4.63
CA GLY A 87 3.43 20.38 -5.51
C GLY A 87 3.02 21.63 -4.74
N SER A 88 2.48 22.60 -5.47
CA SER A 88 2.06 23.90 -4.97
C SER A 88 0.68 24.18 -5.55
N PHE A 89 -0.35 23.89 -4.76
CA PHE A 89 -1.75 24.14 -5.08
C PHE A 89 -2.51 24.51 -3.80
N ASN A 90 -3.61 25.24 -3.94
CA ASN A 90 -4.49 25.58 -2.84
C ASN A 90 -5.45 24.41 -2.55
N PRO A 91 -5.27 23.70 -1.42
CA PRO A 91 -6.08 22.53 -1.11
C PRO A 91 -7.50 22.88 -0.67
N ASP A 92 -7.86 24.16 -0.51
CA ASP A 92 -9.25 24.58 -0.27
C ASP A 92 -10.02 24.79 -1.59
N ARG A 93 -9.32 24.80 -2.74
CA ARG A 93 -9.93 25.04 -4.06
C ARG A 93 -9.89 23.83 -4.99
N GLY A 94 -9.03 22.85 -4.73
CA GLY A 94 -8.85 21.69 -5.61
C GLY A 94 -7.86 20.67 -5.07
N GLY A 95 -7.55 19.65 -5.88
CA GLY A 95 -6.60 18.59 -5.52
C GLY A 95 -7.06 17.63 -4.41
N HIS A 96 -8.31 17.77 -3.94
CA HIS A 96 -8.97 16.88 -2.96
C HIS A 96 -8.90 15.41 -3.39
N LEU A 97 -8.88 14.52 -2.41
CA LEU A 97 -9.08 13.09 -2.62
C LEU A 97 -10.56 12.75 -2.43
N VAL A 98 -11.11 11.92 -3.30
CA VAL A 98 -12.49 11.43 -3.21
C VAL A 98 -12.45 9.93 -2.91
N LEU A 99 -13.17 9.50 -1.88
CA LEU A 99 -13.44 8.09 -1.57
C LEU A 99 -14.92 7.84 -1.84
N TRP A 100 -15.22 7.33 -3.03
CA TRP A 100 -16.57 7.28 -3.59
C TRP A 100 -17.49 6.36 -2.79
N ASP A 101 -17.02 5.17 -2.44
CA ASP A 101 -17.82 4.19 -1.69
C ASP A 101 -18.16 4.64 -0.27
N LEU A 102 -17.39 5.60 0.27
CA LEU A 102 -17.61 6.19 1.59
C LEU A 102 -18.39 7.52 1.52
N GLY A 103 -18.64 8.06 0.33
CA GLY A 103 -19.24 9.38 0.16
C GLY A 103 -18.39 10.52 0.72
N LEU A 104 -17.06 10.37 0.76
CA LEU A 104 -16.15 11.34 1.36
C LEU A 104 -15.36 12.12 0.33
N ILE A 105 -15.31 13.44 0.50
CA ILE A 105 -14.37 14.34 -0.17
C ILE A 105 -13.42 14.88 0.91
N ILE A 106 -12.15 14.55 0.76
CA ILE A 106 -11.12 14.84 1.76
C ILE A 106 -10.24 15.96 1.23
N ARG A 107 -10.18 17.06 1.99
CA ARG A 107 -9.18 18.10 1.78
C ARG A 107 -7.78 17.47 1.90
N PHE A 108 -6.98 17.53 0.84
CA PHE A 108 -5.72 16.79 0.76
C PHE A 108 -4.53 17.70 0.39
N PRO A 109 -3.94 18.40 1.38
CA PRO A 109 -2.86 19.38 1.16
C PRO A 109 -1.57 18.81 0.57
N PRO A 110 -0.78 19.63 -0.16
CA PRO A 110 0.60 19.26 -0.48
C PRO A 110 1.40 18.92 0.79
N GLY A 111 2.20 17.85 0.73
CA GLY A 111 2.96 17.31 1.85
C GLY A 111 2.19 16.37 2.76
N SER A 112 0.86 16.25 2.61
CA SER A 112 0.05 15.31 3.41
C SER A 112 0.06 13.90 2.82
N THR A 113 -0.03 12.90 3.70
CA THR A 113 -0.08 11.48 3.32
C THR A 113 -1.36 10.84 3.88
N LEU A 114 -2.06 10.08 3.04
CA LEU A 114 -3.21 9.27 3.43
C LEU A 114 -2.93 7.80 3.06
N LEU A 115 -3.30 6.86 3.94
CA LEU A 115 -3.25 5.45 3.62
C LEU A 115 -4.68 4.93 3.45
N ILE A 116 -4.93 4.19 2.37
CA ILE A 116 -6.25 3.63 2.06
C ILE A 116 -6.14 2.19 1.57
N PRO A 117 -7.16 1.33 1.78
CA PRO A 117 -7.27 0.05 1.09
C PRO A 117 -7.68 0.28 -0.37
N SER A 118 -6.71 0.69 -1.20
CA SER A 118 -6.96 1.16 -2.57
C SER A 118 -7.49 0.10 -3.54
N ALA A 119 -7.33 -1.18 -3.20
CA ALA A 119 -7.94 -2.30 -3.93
C ALA A 119 -9.45 -2.44 -3.66
N LEU A 120 -9.95 -1.93 -2.53
CA LEU A 120 -11.34 -2.06 -2.10
C LEU A 120 -12.15 -0.77 -2.27
N LEU A 121 -11.51 0.39 -2.10
CA LEU A 121 -12.17 1.68 -2.18
C LEU A 121 -11.95 2.32 -3.55
N THR A 122 -13.05 2.58 -4.25
CA THR A 122 -13.08 3.43 -5.42
C THR A 122 -12.65 4.83 -5.03
N HIS A 123 -11.57 5.30 -5.60
CA HIS A 123 -10.97 6.58 -5.25
C HIS A 123 -10.52 7.37 -6.47
N SER A 124 -10.42 8.67 -6.29
CA SER A 124 -9.85 9.58 -7.28
C SER A 124 -9.32 10.84 -6.60
N ASN A 125 -8.72 11.74 -7.36
CA ASN A 125 -8.50 13.11 -6.95
C ASN A 125 -9.16 14.08 -7.95
N VAL A 126 -9.37 15.31 -7.51
CA VAL A 126 -10.00 16.34 -8.36
C VAL A 126 -8.95 17.28 -8.96
N PRO A 127 -9.29 17.93 -10.09
CA PRO A 127 -8.62 19.12 -10.60
C PRO A 127 -8.05 20.10 -9.58
N ILE A 128 -6.92 20.72 -9.94
CA ILE A 128 -6.37 21.93 -9.29
C ILE A 128 -6.68 23.16 -10.16
N SER A 129 -6.46 24.37 -9.64
CA SER A 129 -6.69 25.62 -10.38
C SER A 129 -5.62 25.84 -11.46
N GLU A 130 -5.92 26.70 -12.44
CA GLU A 130 -4.96 27.12 -13.45
C GLU A 130 -3.73 27.77 -12.81
N GLY A 131 -2.53 27.45 -13.33
CA GLY A 131 -1.25 27.93 -12.80
C GLY A 131 -0.73 27.17 -11.57
N GLU A 132 -1.51 26.26 -10.98
CA GLU A 132 -1.05 25.41 -9.88
C GLU A 132 -0.35 24.14 -10.39
N VAL A 133 0.43 23.49 -9.52
CA VAL A 133 1.08 22.21 -9.82
C VAL A 133 0.79 21.18 -8.75
N ARG A 134 0.51 19.95 -9.17
CA ARG A 134 0.30 18.80 -8.29
C ARG A 134 1.01 17.57 -8.81
N TYR A 135 1.74 16.95 -7.90
CA TYR A 135 2.42 15.67 -8.06
C TYR A 135 1.89 14.69 -7.00
N SER A 136 2.22 13.42 -7.13
CA SER A 136 2.06 12.49 -6.01
C SER A 136 3.09 11.37 -6.01
N ILE A 137 3.32 10.84 -4.81
CA ILE A 137 4.04 9.60 -4.58
C ILE A 137 3.03 8.60 -4.05
N ILE A 138 3.01 7.42 -4.65
CA ILE A 138 2.11 6.33 -4.28
C ILE A 138 2.98 5.14 -3.90
N GLN A 139 2.76 4.53 -2.74
CA GLN A 139 3.48 3.33 -2.29
C GLN A 139 2.49 2.19 -2.07
N TYR A 140 2.77 1.03 -2.64
CA TYR A 140 1.83 -0.08 -2.71
C TYR A 140 2.54 -1.44 -2.83
N SER A 141 1.77 -2.52 -2.70
CA SER A 141 2.26 -3.88 -2.93
C SER A 141 1.21 -4.70 -3.68
N SER A 142 1.61 -5.31 -4.80
CA SER A 142 0.73 -6.16 -5.60
C SER A 142 0.36 -7.45 -4.86
N SER A 143 -0.91 -7.85 -4.93
CA SER A 143 -1.40 -9.15 -4.46
C SER A 143 -0.65 -10.34 -5.08
N GLY A 144 -0.15 -10.19 -6.31
CA GLY A 144 0.62 -11.21 -7.01
C GLY A 144 1.92 -11.57 -6.29
N LEU A 145 2.57 -10.59 -5.64
CA LEU A 145 3.78 -10.81 -4.86
C LEU A 145 3.51 -11.70 -3.64
N PHE A 146 2.49 -11.36 -2.86
CA PHE A 146 2.08 -12.14 -1.68
C PHE A 146 1.66 -13.56 -2.08
N ARG A 147 0.95 -13.71 -3.21
CA ARG A 147 0.57 -15.03 -3.74
C ARG A 147 1.77 -15.85 -4.17
N TRP A 148 2.74 -15.23 -4.83
CA TRP A 148 3.96 -15.90 -5.26
C TRP A 148 4.82 -16.37 -4.07
N LEU A 149 4.90 -15.57 -3.00
CA LEU A 149 5.52 -15.95 -1.73
C LEU A 149 4.76 -17.07 -1.02
N TYR A 150 3.43 -16.97 -0.94
CA TYR A 150 2.56 -18.01 -0.37
C TYR A 150 2.76 -19.37 -1.07
N ASN A 151 2.97 -19.35 -2.38
CA ASN A 151 3.23 -20.56 -3.17
C ASN A 151 4.65 -21.11 -2.98
N GLY A 152 5.51 -20.46 -2.19
CA GLY A 152 6.90 -20.87 -2.00
C GLY A 152 7.82 -20.39 -3.13
N LEU A 153 7.71 -19.11 -3.49
CA LEU A 153 8.54 -18.46 -4.51
C LEU A 153 8.28 -19.00 -5.93
N MET A 154 7.02 -19.28 -6.26
CA MET A 154 6.66 -19.83 -7.56
C MET A 154 5.31 -19.34 -8.08
N SER A 155 5.13 -19.44 -9.40
CA SER A 155 3.88 -19.07 -10.05
C SER A 155 2.73 -20.00 -9.63
N ASP A 156 1.48 -19.53 -9.79
CA ASP A 156 0.31 -20.41 -9.58
C ASP A 156 0.31 -21.63 -10.49
N LYS A 157 0.88 -21.49 -11.70
CA LYS A 157 1.01 -22.57 -12.67
C LYS A 157 1.94 -23.65 -12.12
N ASP A 158 3.12 -23.25 -11.63
CA ASP A 158 4.13 -24.19 -11.10
C ASP A 158 3.66 -24.80 -9.78
N PHE A 159 3.02 -24.02 -8.92
CA PHE A 159 2.44 -24.53 -7.67
C PHE A 159 1.40 -25.61 -7.96
N LYS A 160 0.46 -25.38 -8.89
CA LYS A 160 -0.58 -26.38 -9.22
C LYS A 160 0.00 -27.66 -9.81
N ALA A 161 1.06 -27.55 -10.62
CA ALA A 161 1.73 -28.69 -11.22
C ALA A 161 2.46 -29.55 -10.18
N ASN A 162 3.11 -28.93 -9.19
CA ASN A 162 4.02 -29.60 -8.26
C ASN A 162 3.46 -29.84 -6.85
N ALA A 163 2.33 -29.21 -6.49
CA ALA A 163 1.77 -29.33 -5.14
C ALA A 163 1.20 -30.74 -4.87
N SER A 164 1.52 -31.24 -3.68
CA SER A 164 0.90 -32.45 -3.11
C SER A 164 -0.62 -32.29 -2.96
N PRO A 165 -1.38 -33.40 -2.89
CA PRO A 165 -2.82 -33.36 -2.61
C PRO A 165 -3.16 -32.57 -1.33
N GLU A 166 -2.34 -32.68 -0.29
CA GLU A 166 -2.50 -31.98 0.98
C GLU A 166 -2.33 -30.46 0.81
N GLN A 167 -1.30 -30.03 0.07
CA GLN A 167 -1.07 -28.61 -0.24
C GLN A 167 -2.22 -28.02 -1.08
N LYS A 168 -2.74 -28.77 -2.05
CA LYS A 168 -3.90 -28.36 -2.85
C LYS A 168 -5.15 -28.19 -1.99
N LYS A 169 -5.45 -29.17 -1.14
CA LYS A 169 -6.57 -29.12 -0.19
C LYS A 169 -6.45 -27.93 0.78
N LYS A 170 -5.25 -27.68 1.31
CA LYS A 170 -4.97 -26.52 2.16
C LYS A 170 -5.16 -25.21 1.40
N CYS A 171 -4.69 -25.11 0.16
CA CYS A 171 -4.86 -23.92 -0.68
C CYS A 171 -6.34 -23.63 -0.93
N GLU A 172 -7.14 -24.63 -1.25
CA GLU A 172 -8.59 -24.49 -1.43
C GLU A 172 -9.30 -24.04 -0.15
N ALA A 173 -8.95 -24.63 1.00
CA ALA A 173 -9.47 -24.20 2.30
C ALA A 173 -9.12 -22.73 2.60
N ASN A 174 -7.87 -22.35 2.36
CA ASN A 174 -7.40 -20.97 2.55
C ASN A 174 -8.12 -19.98 1.63
N ARG A 175 -8.38 -20.34 0.37
CA ARG A 175 -9.16 -19.51 -0.57
C ARG A 175 -10.58 -19.25 -0.06
N LYS A 176 -11.25 -20.29 0.48
CA LYS A 176 -12.59 -20.14 1.07
C LYS A 176 -12.57 -19.21 2.30
N ALA A 177 -11.52 -19.29 3.11
CA ALA A 177 -11.37 -18.47 4.31
C ALA A 177 -10.77 -17.07 4.04
N GLN A 178 -10.32 -16.79 2.81
CA GLN A 178 -9.46 -15.64 2.50
C GLN A 178 -10.11 -14.31 2.87
N TRP A 179 -11.39 -14.12 2.56
CA TRP A 179 -12.11 -12.89 2.92
C TRP A 179 -12.21 -12.70 4.43
N GLY A 180 -12.61 -13.75 5.15
CA GLY A 180 -12.70 -13.70 6.62
C GLY A 180 -11.35 -13.47 7.29
N ASN A 181 -10.27 -14.05 6.75
CA ASN A 181 -8.91 -13.82 7.23
C ASN A 181 -8.43 -12.41 6.90
N GLY A 182 -8.72 -11.89 5.71
CA GLY A 182 -8.39 -10.53 5.30
C GLY A 182 -9.07 -9.47 6.16
N LEU A 183 -10.34 -9.69 6.54
CA LEU A 183 -11.05 -8.79 7.46
C LEU A 183 -10.37 -8.70 8.83
N LYS A 184 -9.83 -9.80 9.35
CA LYS A 184 -9.09 -9.84 10.63
C LYS A 184 -7.75 -9.09 10.57
N MET A 185 -7.28 -8.72 9.38
CA MET A 185 -6.05 -7.94 9.23
C MET A 185 -6.29 -6.45 9.51
N PHE A 186 -7.53 -5.97 9.41
CA PHE A 186 -7.87 -4.61 9.83
C PHE A 186 -7.95 -4.54 11.35
N LEU A 187 -7.33 -3.50 11.92
CA LEU A 187 -7.46 -3.19 13.33
C LEU A 187 -8.82 -2.55 13.60
N LEU A 188 -9.40 -2.86 14.77
CA LEU A 188 -10.57 -2.17 15.26
C LEU A 188 -10.13 -0.88 15.96
N TRP A 189 -11.02 0.11 16.01
CA TRP A 189 -10.75 1.38 16.70
C TRP A 189 -10.32 1.18 18.16
N ASN A 190 -10.89 0.20 18.85
CA ASN A 190 -10.51 -0.14 20.22
C ASN A 190 -9.08 -0.66 20.32
N ASP A 191 -8.60 -1.42 19.32
CA ASP A 191 -7.23 -1.94 19.31
C ASP A 191 -6.22 -0.79 19.21
N ILE A 192 -6.54 0.21 18.38
CA ILE A 192 -5.75 1.43 18.18
C ILE A 192 -5.80 2.29 19.46
N SER A 193 -6.99 2.52 20.01
CA SER A 193 -7.21 3.39 21.17
C SER A 193 -6.62 2.83 22.47
N ALA A 194 -6.60 1.51 22.63
CA ALA A 194 -6.04 0.84 23.80
C ALA A 194 -4.50 0.88 23.86
N GLY A 195 -3.85 1.51 22.87
CA GLY A 195 -2.39 1.58 22.83
C GLY A 195 -1.77 0.21 22.56
N SER A 196 -2.41 -0.64 21.75
CA SER A 196 -1.81 -1.86 21.18
C SER A 196 -0.70 -1.53 20.17
N LEU A 197 0.06 -0.48 20.43
CA LEU A 197 1.40 -0.24 19.92
C LEU A 197 2.33 -1.23 20.66
N ALA A 198 2.23 -2.50 20.28
CA ALA A 198 3.35 -3.39 20.47
C ALA A 198 4.51 -2.81 19.64
N VAL A 199 5.44 -2.16 20.34
CA VAL A 199 6.81 -1.81 19.94
C VAL A 199 6.96 -0.52 19.10
N LEU A 200 7.01 0.60 19.81
CA LEU A 200 8.04 1.62 19.59
C LEU A 200 8.93 1.65 20.85
N LYS A 201 9.83 0.68 20.95
CA LYS A 201 11.00 0.71 21.83
C LYS A 201 12.22 0.34 20.99
#